data_AF-A0A5R9E8K7-F1
#
_entry.id   AF-A0A5R9E8K7-F1
#
_cell.length_a   1.000
_cell.length_b   1.000
_cell.length_c   1.000
_cell.angle_alpha   90.00
_cell.angle_beta   90.00
_cell.angle_gamma   90.00
#
_symmetry.space_group_name_H-M   'P 1'
#
loop_
_entity.id
_entity.type
_entity.pdbx_description
1 polymer ?
#
loop_
_entity_poly.entity_id
_entity_poly.type
_entity_poly.pdbx_seq_one_letter_code
_entity_poly.pdbx_strand_id
1 'polypeptide(L)' 'MPQHRHTPARICPACDGFASAAVTLGGRDRNGRRRTITAHCRTCQGTGTVPPLRQLLKDAADAAFTR' A
#
# COMPACT_ATOMS: atom_id res chain seq x y z
N MET A 1 7.40 13.23 -30.31
CA MET A 1 6.44 12.84 -29.26
C MET A 1 7.19 12.05 -28.19
N PRO A 2 7.31 12.52 -26.93
CA PRO A 2 7.95 11.74 -25.87
C PRO A 2 7.02 10.59 -25.44
N GLN A 3 7.50 9.35 -25.54
CA GLN A 3 6.81 8.18 -24.98
C GLN A 3 7.19 8.05 -23.51
N HIS A 4 6.27 8.43 -22.61
CA HIS A 4 6.41 8.09 -21.19
C HIS A 4 6.21 6.58 -21.02
N ARG A 5 7.31 5.82 -21.08
CA ARG A 5 7.33 4.41 -20.70
C ARG A 5 7.18 4.33 -19.18
N HIS A 6 5.95 4.23 -18.71
CA HIS A 6 5.69 3.86 -17.33
C HIS A 6 6.30 2.48 -17.09
N THR A 7 7.26 2.41 -16.18
CA THR A 7 7.79 1.12 -15.77
C THR A 7 6.67 0.39 -15.04
N PRO A 8 6.29 -0.84 -15.44
CA PRO A 8 5.20 -1.56 -14.78
C PRO A 8 5.53 -1.71 -13.29
N ALA A 9 4.57 -1.35 -12.44
CA ALA A 9 4.72 -1.48 -10.99
C ALA A 9 4.93 -2.95 -10.64
N ARG A 10 5.89 -3.22 -9.76
CA ARG A 10 6.21 -4.58 -9.31
C ARG A 10 5.17 -4.99 -8.27
N ILE A 11 4.51 -6.13 -8.47
CA ILE A 11 3.60 -6.71 -7.47
C ILE A 11 4.38 -6.98 -6.19
N CYS A 12 3.80 -6.65 -5.03
CA CYS A 12 4.43 -6.91 -3.75
C CYS A 12 4.49 -8.44 -3.50
N PRO A 13 5.67 -9.04 -3.31
CA PRO A 13 5.79 -10.50 -3.12
C PRO A 13 5.32 -10.97 -1.74
N ALA A 14 5.07 -10.05 -0.80
CA ALA A 14 4.59 -10.39 0.55
C ALA A 14 3.07 -10.57 0.60
N CYS A 15 2.33 -10.04 -0.38
CA CYS A 15 0.87 -10.13 -0.43
C CYS A 15 0.33 -10.52 -1.80
N ASP A 16 1.21 -10.73 -2.78
CA ASP A 16 0.88 -11.09 -4.17
C ASP A 16 -0.18 -10.18 -4.82
N GLY A 17 -0.18 -8.91 -4.45
CA GLY A 17 -1.16 -7.92 -4.93
C GLY A 17 -2.44 -7.79 -4.08
N PHE A 18 -2.70 -8.70 -3.13
CA PHE A 18 -3.82 -8.63 -2.19
C PHE A 18 -3.45 -7.81 -0.95
N ALA A 19 -3.27 -6.51 -1.18
CA ALA A 19 -2.67 -5.61 -0.19
C ALA A 19 -3.54 -5.30 1.02
N SER A 20 -4.85 -5.53 0.93
CA SER A 20 -5.82 -5.12 1.93
C SER A 20 -6.91 -6.17 2.10
N ALA A 21 -7.32 -6.40 3.35
CA ALA A 21 -8.43 -7.30 3.69
C ALA A 21 -9.37 -6.63 4.70
N ALA A 22 -10.67 -6.78 4.49
CA ALA A 22 -11.69 -6.38 5.45
C ALA A 22 -11.91 -7.52 6.46
N VAL A 23 -11.59 -7.27 7.73
CA VAL A 23 -11.74 -8.24 8.81
C VAL A 23 -12.91 -7.81 9.68
N THR A 24 -13.95 -8.64 9.72
CA THR A 24 -15.05 -8.43 10.67
C THR A 24 -14.63 -8.97 12.02
N LEU A 25 -14.57 -8.08 13.02
CA LEU A 25 -14.26 -8.47 14.39
C LEU A 25 -15.41 -9.26 15.01
N GLY A 26 -15.06 -10.21 15.86
CA GLY A 26 -16.03 -10.93 16.68
C GLY A 26 -16.70 -9.97 17.67
N GLY A 27 -18.00 -10.15 17.86
CA GLY A 27 -18.80 -9.31 18.75
C GLY A 27 -19.56 -8.20 18.04
N ARG A 28 -20.49 -7.61 18.78
CA ARG A 28 -21.26 -6.44 18.37
C ARG A 28 -20.89 -5.29 19.29
N ASP A 29 -20.84 -4.07 18.75
CA ASP A 29 -20.73 -2.88 19.59
C ASP A 29 -22.00 -2.70 20.44
N ARG A 30 -22.01 -1.68 21.30
CA ARG A 30 -23.14 -1.37 22.18
C ARG A 30 -24.45 -1.11 21.43
N ASN A 31 -24.36 -0.80 20.13
CA ASN A 31 -25.48 -0.52 19.25
C ASN A 31 -25.87 -1.75 18.39
N GLY A 32 -25.25 -2.91 18.63
CA GLY A 32 -25.55 -4.14 17.91
C GLY A 32 -24.83 -4.29 16.56
N ARG A 33 -23.94 -3.37 16.20
CA ARG A 33 -23.23 -3.39 14.91
C ARG A 33 -21.96 -4.22 14.99
N ARG A 34 -21.66 -4.99 13.94
CA ARG A 34 -20.37 -5.65 13.80
C ARG A 34 -19.32 -4.63 13.38
N ARG A 35 -18.18 -4.64 14.06
CA ARG A 35 -17.05 -3.78 13.70
C ARG A 35 -16.23 -4.46 12.62
N THR A 36 -15.95 -3.74 11.55
CA THR A 36 -15.05 -4.18 10.49
C THR A 36 -13.81 -3.30 10.52
N ILE A 37 -12.64 -3.92 10.50
CA ILE A 37 -11.36 -3.22 10.35
C ILE A 37 -10.76 -3.56 8.99
N THR A 38 -9.91 -2.67 8.49
CA THR A 38 -9.11 -2.95 7.30
C THR A 38 -7.70 -3.29 7.74
N ALA A 39 -7.25 -4.50 7.41
CA ALA A 39 -5.87 -4.90 7.57
C ALA A 39 -5.12 -4.62 6.26
N HIS A 40 -3.96 -3.98 6.35
CA HIS A 40 -3.09 -3.72 5.22
C HIS A 40 -1.81 -4.57 5.32
N CYS A 41 -1.27 -4.98 4.17
CA CYS A 41 0.06 -5.58 4.10
C CYS A 41 1.09 -4.57 4.62
N ARG A 42 1.93 -4.98 5.58
CA ARG A 42 2.90 -4.07 6.21
C ARG A 42 4.02 -3.65 5.27
N THR A 43 4.36 -4.49 4.28
CA THR A 43 5.46 -4.25 3.34
C THR A 43 5.09 -3.19 2.29
N CYS A 44 3.90 -3.28 1.71
CA CYS A 44 3.43 -2.32 0.70
C CYS A 44 2.42 -1.30 1.24
N GLN A 45 2.07 -1.37 2.53
CA GLN A 45 1.14 -0.46 3.21
C GLN A 45 -0.23 -0.35 2.51
N GLY A 46 -0.69 -1.43 1.88
CA GLY A 46 -1.99 -1.48 1.22
C GLY A 46 -1.98 -1.07 -0.27
N THR A 47 -0.84 -0.73 -0.87
CA THR A 47 -0.77 -0.38 -2.31
C THR A 47 -0.76 -1.60 -3.24
N GLY A 48 -0.37 -2.78 -2.74
CA GLY A 48 -0.26 -4.02 -3.51
C GLY A 48 0.95 -4.08 -4.45
N THR A 49 1.71 -3.00 -4.50
CA THR A 49 2.88 -2.87 -5.36
C THR A 49 4.03 -2.27 -4.56
N VAL A 50 5.25 -2.63 -4.93
CA VAL A 50 6.45 -2.00 -4.40
C VAL A 50 7.00 -1.04 -5.45
N PRO A 51 7.26 0.24 -5.10
CA PRO A 51 7.89 1.16 -6.02
C PRO A 51 9.28 0.63 -6.40
N PRO A 52 9.74 0.88 -7.63
CA PRO A 52 11.10 0.53 -8.01
C PRO A 52 12.08 1.30 -7.13
N LEU A 53 13.23 0.68 -6.81
CA LEU A 53 14.27 1.28 -5.95
C LEU A 53 14.65 2.70 -6.38
N ARG A 54 14.70 2.93 -7.70
CA ARG A 54 14.99 4.26 -8.26
C ARG A 54 13.97 5.32 -7.89
N GLN A 55 12.70 4.96 -7.72
CA GLN A 55 11.67 5.89 -7.27
C GLN A 55 11.83 6.19 -5.78
N LEU A 56 12.04 5.16 -4.95
CA LEU A 56 12.30 5.35 -3.52
C LEU A 56 13.49 6.28 -3.24
N LEU A 57 14.55 6.15 -4.03
CA LEU A 57 15.73 7.03 -3.93
C LEU A 57 15.42 8.48 -4.34
N LYS A 58 14.56 8.70 -5.35
CA LYS A 58 14.11 10.05 -5.71
C LYS A 58 13.26 10.65 -4.61
N ASP A 59 12.26 9.90 -4.12
CA ASP A 59 11.36 10.36 -3.05
C ASP A 59 12.16 10.72 -1.78
N ALA A 60 13.20 9.94 -1.45
CA ALA A 60 14.12 10.24 -0.35
C ALA A 60 14.97 11.50 -0.60
N ALA A 61 15.45 11.71 -1.83
CA ALA A 61 16.20 12.90 -2.20
C ALA A 61 15.31 14.16 -2.17
N ASP A 62 14.07 14.07 -2.66
CA ASP A 62 13.09 15.16 -2.63
C ASP A 62 12.71 15.51 -1.19
N ALA A 63 12.52 14.51 -0.32
CA ALA A 63 12.25 14.71 1.11
C ALA A 63 13.44 15.35 1.87
N ALA A 64 14.67 15.09 1.42
CA ALA A 64 15.87 15.71 2.00
C ALA A 64 16.04 17.17 1.56
N PHE A 65 15.59 17.54 0.35
CA PHE A 65 15.73 18.89 -0.21
C PHE A 65 14.59 19.85 0.17
N THR A 66 13.44 19.32 0.59
CA THR A 66 12.28 20.10 1.07
C THR A 66 12.37 20.46 2.56
N ARG A 67 13.50 20.15 3.20
CA ARG A 67 13.79 20.41 4.61
C ARG A 67 14.86 21.49 4.74
#